data_AF-A3YVB3-F1
#
_entry.id   AF-A3YVB3-F1
#
_cell.length_a   1.000
_cell.length_b   1.000
_cell.length_c   1.000
_cell.angle_alpha   90.00
_cell.angle_beta   90.00
_cell.angle_gamma   90.00
#
_symmetry.space_group_name_H-M   'P 1'
#
loop_
_entity.id
_entity.type
_entity.pdbx_description
1 polymer ?
#
loop_
_entity_poly.entity_id
_entity_poly.type
_entity_poly.pdbx_seq_one_letter_code
_entity_poly.pdbx_strand_id
1 'polypeptide(L)'
;MISPSESLQKFLTSVHADADLQEGLNRPEVMEAAVRVARAAGFLLRDADLIASPAVLTRLESDGARPAEGDVIDFDGDGEPDAVQRGGRWVMQDSDS
;
A
#
# COMPACT_ATOMS: atom_id res chain seq x y z
N MET A 1 -30.37 0.31 11.29
CA MET A 1 -28.99 0.81 11.38
C MET A 1 -28.19 0.10 10.31
N ILE A 2 -27.50 0.83 9.44
CA ILE A 2 -26.61 0.23 8.44
C ILE A 2 -25.37 -0.26 9.19
N SER A 3 -24.95 -1.50 8.96
CA SER A 3 -23.74 -2.02 9.59
C SER A 3 -22.50 -1.29 9.04
N PRO A 4 -21.39 -1.20 9.79
CA PRO A 4 -20.14 -0.60 9.29
C PRO A 4 -19.67 -1.21 7.95
N SER A 5 -19.87 -2.52 7.79
CA SER A 5 -19.56 -3.25 6.55
C SER A 5 -20.45 -2.83 5.38
N GLU A 6 -21.76 -2.68 5.61
CA GLU A 6 -22.71 -2.27 4.57
C GLU A 6 -22.51 -0.79 4.16
N SER A 7 -22.13 0.07 5.11
CA SER A 7 -21.76 1.47 4.82
C SER A 7 -20.50 1.55 3.96
N LEU A 8 -19.47 0.76 4.28
CA LEU A 8 -18.25 0.69 3.49
C LEU A 8 -18.52 0.18 2.07
N GLN A 9 -19.32 -0.87 1.92
CA GLN A 9 -19.67 -1.41 0.60
C GLN A 9 -20.42 -0.41 -0.28
N LYS A 10 -21.36 0.35 0.30
CA LYS A 10 -22.07 1.41 -0.43
C LYS A 10 -21.14 2.53 -0.87
N PHE A 11 -20.22 2.94 0.00
CA PHE A 11 -19.20 3.92 -0.34
C PHE A 11 -18.31 3.44 -1.50
N LEU A 12 -17.76 2.23 -1.42
CA LEU A 12 -16.91 1.67 -2.47
C LEU A 12 -17.66 1.52 -3.80
N THR A 13 -18.94 1.15 -3.75
CA THR A 13 -19.79 1.05 -4.94
C THR A 13 -20.01 2.43 -5.58
N SER A 14 -20.25 3.46 -4.76
CA SER A 14 -20.41 4.84 -5.25
C SER A 14 -19.12 5.37 -5.87
N VAL A 15 -17.98 5.11 -5.24
CA VAL A 15 -16.64 5.48 -5.74
C VAL A 15 -16.37 4.81 -7.09
N HIS A 16 -16.77 3.55 -7.26
CA HIS A 16 -16.56 2.81 -8.52
C HIS A 16 -17.46 3.30 -9.66
N ALA A 17 -18.68 3.75 -9.35
CA ALA A 17 -19.63 4.22 -10.34
C ALA A 17 -19.33 5.65 -10.85
N ASP A 18 -18.52 6.43 -10.13
CA ASP A 18 -18.18 7.80 -10.46
C ASP A 18 -16.97 7.85 -11.41
N ALA A 19 -17.21 8.15 -12.68
CA ALA A 19 -16.17 8.16 -13.72
C ALA A 19 -15.10 9.24 -13.50
N ASP A 20 -15.49 10.43 -13.01
CA ASP A 20 -14.56 11.54 -12.78
C ASP A 20 -13.65 11.22 -11.59
N LEU A 21 -14.21 10.59 -10.57
CA LEU A 21 -13.45 10.15 -9.41
C LEU A 21 -12.54 8.97 -9.75
N GLN A 22 -12.99 8.02 -10.58
CA GLN A 22 -12.12 6.97 -11.11
C GLN A 22 -10.99 7.53 -11.97
N GLU A 23 -11.25 8.52 -12.81
CA GLU A 23 -10.22 9.19 -13.61
C GLU A 23 -9.19 9.87 -12.69
N GLY A 24 -9.65 10.58 -11.65
CA GLY A 24 -8.79 11.21 -10.65
C GLY A 24 -7.93 10.22 -9.86
N LEU A 25 -8.50 9.09 -9.42
CA LEU A 25 -7.78 8.04 -8.68
C LEU A 25 -6.75 7.30 -9.53
N ASN A 26 -6.96 7.22 -10.84
CA ASN A 26 -6.02 6.60 -11.78
C ASN A 26 -4.86 7.52 -12.17
N ARG A 27 -4.81 8.76 -11.64
CA ARG A 27 -3.69 9.66 -11.89
C ARG A 27 -2.44 9.20 -11.13
N PRO A 28 -1.26 9.20 -11.77
CA PRO A 28 -0.01 8.77 -11.13
C PRO A 28 0.28 9.52 -9.82
N GLU A 29 -0.01 10.82 -9.75
CA GLU A 29 0.28 11.62 -8.55
C GLU A 29 -0.61 11.23 -7.35
N VAL A 30 -1.85 10.85 -7.62
CA VAL A 30 -2.83 10.43 -6.60
C VAL A 30 -2.49 9.03 -6.10
N MET A 31 -2.12 8.14 -7.04
CA MET A 31 -1.64 6.81 -6.69
C MET A 31 -0.38 6.89 -5.82
N GLU A 32 0.62 7.67 -6.20
CA GLU A 32 1.84 7.88 -5.39
C GLU A 32 1.54 8.43 -3.99
N ALA A 33 0.60 9.38 -3.87
CA ALA A 33 0.15 9.89 -2.59
C ALA A 33 -0.57 8.81 -1.75
N ALA A 34 -1.43 8.00 -2.37
CA ALA A 34 -2.10 6.88 -1.71
C ALA A 34 -1.10 5.83 -1.22
N VAL A 35 -0.08 5.51 -2.02
CA VAL A 35 1.00 4.60 -1.63
C VAL A 35 1.76 5.12 -0.42
N ARG A 36 2.10 6.41 -0.41
CA ARG A 36 2.75 7.04 0.75
C ARG A 36 1.89 6.98 2.00
N VAL A 37 0.59 7.29 1.88
CA VAL A 37 -0.34 7.27 3.02
C VAL A 37 -0.52 5.85 3.55
N ALA A 38 -0.65 4.86 2.66
CA ALA A 38 -0.80 3.46 3.03
C ALA A 38 0.46 2.93 3.74
N ARG A 39 1.65 3.16 3.17
CA ARG A 39 2.91 2.79 3.84
C ARG A 39 3.07 3.50 5.19
N ALA A 40 2.74 4.80 5.27
CA ALA A 40 2.79 5.56 6.52
C ALA A 40 1.77 5.08 7.56
N ALA A 41 0.68 4.45 7.13
CA ALA A 41 -0.32 3.82 7.99
C ALA A 41 0.00 2.35 8.29
N GLY A 42 1.20 1.86 7.95
CA GLY A 42 1.63 0.48 8.22
C GLY A 42 1.07 -0.54 7.24
N PHE A 43 0.32 -0.11 6.22
CA PHE A 43 -0.17 -1.03 5.20
C PHE A 43 0.98 -1.48 4.30
N LEU A 44 1.10 -2.79 4.18
CA LEU A 44 2.04 -3.44 3.31
C LEU A 44 1.63 -3.28 1.84
N LEU A 45 2.36 -2.45 1.11
CA LEU A 45 2.18 -2.28 -0.34
C LEU A 45 3.37 -2.83 -1.10
N ARG A 46 3.17 -3.94 -1.81
CA ARG A 46 4.18 -4.57 -2.67
C ARG A 46 4.13 -3.93 -4.05
N ASP A 47 5.23 -4.04 -4.80
CA ASP A 47 5.28 -3.53 -6.18
C ASP A 47 4.13 -4.09 -7.05
N ALA A 48 3.72 -5.35 -6.80
CA ALA A 48 2.58 -5.99 -7.47
C ALA A 48 1.24 -5.28 -7.24
N ASP A 49 1.07 -4.68 -6.06
CA ASP A 49 -0.12 -3.90 -5.68
C ASP A 49 -0.10 -2.52 -6.36
N LEU A 50 1.06 -2.12 -6.92
CA LEU A 50 1.31 -0.83 -7.60
C LEU A 50 1.43 -0.96 -9.13
N ILE A 51 1.38 -2.18 -9.67
CA ILE A 51 1.60 -2.51 -11.10
C ILE A 51 0.64 -1.75 -12.04
N ALA A 52 -0.48 -1.22 -11.53
CA ALA A 52 -1.39 -0.39 -12.30
C ALA A 52 -0.74 0.89 -12.88
N SER A 53 0.45 1.29 -12.42
CA SER A 53 1.15 2.47 -12.97
C SER A 53 2.68 2.36 -12.94
N PRO A 54 3.32 1.94 -14.05
CA PRO A 54 4.78 1.91 -14.18
C PRO A 54 5.46 3.26 -13.88
N ALA A 55 4.79 4.37 -14.22
CA ALA A 55 5.27 5.72 -13.91
C ALA A 55 5.33 5.98 -12.39
N VAL A 56 4.42 5.40 -11.61
CA VAL A 56 4.41 5.53 -10.14
C VAL A 56 5.53 4.71 -9.54
N LEU A 57 5.76 3.49 -10.03
CA LEU A 57 6.89 2.66 -9.61
C LEU A 57 8.22 3.35 -9.89
N THR A 58 8.45 3.81 -11.13
CA THR A 58 9.69 4.51 -11.48
C THR A 58 9.88 5.79 -10.68
N ARG A 59 8.79 6.52 -10.39
CA ARG A 59 8.86 7.74 -9.59
C ARG A 59 9.12 7.45 -8.12
N LEU A 60 8.46 6.45 -7.55
CA LEU A 60 8.76 5.96 -6.22
C LEU A 60 10.22 5.50 -6.17
N GLU A 61 10.68 4.64 -7.07
CA GLU A 61 12.08 4.20 -7.14
C GLU A 61 13.09 5.35 -7.30
N SER A 62 12.76 6.36 -8.12
CA SER A 62 13.60 7.56 -8.32
C SER A 62 13.59 8.48 -7.10
N ASP A 63 12.44 8.56 -6.42
CA ASP A 63 12.27 9.23 -5.13
C ASP A 63 12.81 8.36 -3.97
N GLY A 64 13.38 7.18 -4.27
CA GLY A 64 14.07 6.29 -3.32
C GLY A 64 13.22 5.16 -2.70
N ALA A 65 11.98 4.99 -3.12
CA ALA A 65 11.02 3.98 -2.66
C ALA A 65 11.15 2.60 -3.35
N ARG A 66 12.38 2.14 -3.57
CA ARG A 66 12.68 0.69 -3.54
C ARG A 66 12.36 0.16 -2.14
N PRO A 67 12.13 -1.15 -1.94
CA PRO A 67 12.23 -1.62 -0.59
C PRO A 67 13.68 -1.44 -0.14
N ALA A 68 13.88 -0.42 0.68
CA ALA A 68 15.19 0.00 1.10
C ALA A 68 15.72 -1.04 2.09
N GLU A 69 17.01 -1.01 2.41
CA GLU A 69 17.41 -1.65 3.66
C GLU A 69 16.53 -1.10 4.79
N GLY A 70 15.82 -1.98 5.49
CA GLY A 70 14.84 -1.65 6.51
C GLY A 70 13.38 -1.72 6.07
N ASP A 71 13.06 -2.08 4.82
CA ASP A 71 11.67 -2.35 4.43
C ASP A 71 11.12 -3.51 5.23
N VAL A 72 9.85 -3.41 5.64
CA VAL A 72 9.26 -4.34 6.58
C VAL A 72 7.97 -4.93 6.06
N ILE A 73 7.73 -6.18 6.42
CA ILE A 73 6.50 -6.91 6.15
C ILE A 73 5.85 -7.25 7.48
N ASP A 74 4.61 -6.82 7.66
CA ASP A 74 3.68 -7.21 8.71
C ASP A 74 2.58 -8.03 8.01
N PHE A 75 2.61 -9.35 8.16
CA PHE A 75 1.74 -10.30 7.45
C PHE A 75 0.37 -10.44 8.11
N ASP A 76 0.26 -10.28 9.43
CA ASP A 76 -0.99 -10.48 10.15
C ASP A 76 -1.72 -9.15 10.46
N GLY A 77 -1.08 -8.02 10.18
CA GLY A 77 -1.63 -6.68 10.38
C GLY A 77 -1.82 -6.36 11.86
N ASP A 78 -1.08 -7.04 12.74
CA ASP A 78 -1.07 -6.78 14.17
C ASP A 78 -0.29 -5.50 14.52
N GLY A 79 0.43 -4.94 13.54
CA GLY A 79 1.23 -3.73 13.66
C GLY A 79 2.71 -4.00 13.93
N GLU A 80 3.13 -5.27 14.02
CA GLU A 80 4.51 -5.70 14.21
C GLU A 80 5.06 -6.39 12.94
N PRO A 81 6.24 -5.98 12.45
CA PRO A 81 6.75 -6.54 11.21
C PRO A 81 7.39 -7.92 11.38
N ASP A 82 6.74 -8.93 10.83
CA ASP A 82 7.21 -10.31 10.68
C ASP A 82 8.50 -10.48 9.86
N ALA A 83 8.82 -9.57 8.94
CA ALA A 83 10.04 -9.66 8.15
C ALA A 83 10.64 -8.29 7.83
N VAL A 84 11.97 -8.21 7.77
CA VAL A 84 12.70 -6.97 7.48
C VAL A 84 13.75 -7.21 6.39
N GLN A 85 13.82 -6.33 5.38
CA GLN A 85 14.80 -6.36 4.32
C GLN A 85 16.16 -5.85 4.84
N ARG A 86 17.17 -6.72 4.91
CA ARG A 86 18.55 -6.39 5.32
C ARG A 86 19.54 -6.82 4.23
N GLY A 87 20.38 -5.91 3.75
CA GLY A 87 21.40 -6.22 2.72
C GLY A 87 20.81 -6.80 1.43
N GLY A 88 19.58 -6.41 1.06
CA GLY A 88 18.86 -6.97 -0.09
C GLY A 88 18.17 -8.32 0.16
N ARG A 89 18.18 -8.83 1.41
CA ARG A 89 17.54 -10.10 1.79
C ARG A 89 16.50 -9.89 2.89
N TRP A 90 15.33 -10.52 2.76
CA TRP A 90 14.34 -10.56 3.84
C TRP A 90 14.79 -11.47 4.98
N VAL A 91 14.77 -10.93 6.19
CA VAL A 91 15.06 -11.61 7.45
C VAL A 91 13.77 -11.64 8.25
N MET A 92 13.24 -12.84 8.53
CA MET A 92 12.08 -12.97 9.41
C MET A 92 12.48 -12.51 10.81
N GLN A 93 11.63 -11.74 11.49
CA GLN A 93 11.74 -11.61 12.93
C GLN A 93 11.29 -12.94 13.52
N ASP A 94 12.22 -13.69 14.09
CA ASP A 94 11.84 -14.81 14.95
C ASP A 94 11.04 -14.22 16.12
N SER A 95 9.75 -14.55 16.19
CA SER A 95 8.89 -14.26 17.33
C SER A 95 9.42 -15.05 18.52
N ASP A 96 10.41 -14.50 19.22
CA ASP A 96 10.93 -15.08 20.46
C ASP A 96 9.93 -14.75 21.58
N SER A 97 8.81 -15.51 21.64
CA SER A 97 8.02 -15.88 22.84
C SER A 97 6.81 -16.74 22.50
#